data_AF-M0ZQI7-F1
#
_entry.id   AF-M0ZQI7-F1
#
_cell.length_a   1.000
_cell.length_b   1.000
_cell.length_c   1.000
_cell.angle_alpha   90.00
_cell.angle_beta   90.00
_cell.angle_gamma   90.00
#
_symmetry.space_group_name_H-M   'P 1'
#
loop_
_entity.id
_entity.type
_entity.pdbx_description
1 polymer ?
#
loop_
_entity_poly.entity_id
_entity_poly.type
_entity_poly.pdbx_seq_one_letter_code
_entity_poly.pdbx_strand_id
1 'polypeptide(L)'
;MTFLACFKATFENVAHLKQQYGLNETANEVIIVIEAYRTLRDRGPYPPDQVVKDIHGKFAFVLYDSASKSTFLADVDGSVPFFWGTDSEGHLVLSDDADIVKQGCGKSFAPFPKEFLMSYCVGCGAFYHLLVA
;
A
#
# COMPACT_ATOMS: atom_id res chain seq x y z
N MET A 1 -0.34 10.68 -11.88
CA MET A 1 -0.71 11.22 -10.56
C MET A 1 -0.71 10.05 -9.59
N THR A 2 0.00 10.17 -8.48
CA THR A 2 0.07 9.13 -7.45
C THR A 2 -0.77 9.59 -6.26
N PHE A 3 -1.69 8.75 -5.82
CA PHE A 3 -2.52 8.98 -4.64
C PHE A 3 -2.09 8.01 -3.55
N LEU A 4 -1.93 8.49 -2.32
CA LEU A 4 -1.66 7.66 -1.15
C LEU A 4 -2.70 7.92 -0.08
N ALA A 5 -3.34 6.86 0.39
CA ALA A 5 -4.11 6.84 1.63
C ALA A 5 -3.31 6.07 2.67
N CYS A 6 -2.94 6.74 3.75
CA CYS A 6 -2.21 6.15 4.86
C CYS A 6 -3.14 5.98 6.06
N PHE A 7 -3.25 4.76 6.56
CA PHE A 7 -4.09 4.41 7.70
C PHE A 7 -3.27 4.33 8.99
N LYS A 8 -2.01 3.91 8.88
CA LYS A 8 -1.03 3.96 9.96
C LYS A 8 0.36 4.20 9.36
N ALA A 9 1.13 5.09 9.96
CA ALA A 9 2.55 5.21 9.71
C ALA A 9 3.26 5.62 10.99
N THR A 10 4.11 4.73 11.49
CA THR A 10 5.03 5.02 12.59
C THR A 10 6.40 4.53 12.15
N PHE A 11 7.08 5.38 11.40
CA PHE A 11 8.39 5.04 10.84
C PHE A 11 9.47 5.35 11.88
N GLU A 12 10.29 4.35 12.19
CA GLU A 12 11.36 4.46 13.19
C GLU A 12 12.66 5.01 12.59
N ASN A 13 12.84 4.90 11.28
CA ASN A 13 14.05 5.26 10.55
C ASN A 13 13.85 6.42 9.54
N VAL A 14 12.94 7.36 9.82
CA VAL A 14 12.59 8.50 8.95
C VAL A 14 13.81 9.28 8.46
N ALA A 15 14.78 9.57 9.34
CA ALA A 15 15.97 10.35 8.98
C ALA A 15 16.82 9.65 7.90
N HIS A 16 17.01 8.33 8.06
CA HIS A 16 17.72 7.52 7.07
C HIS A 16 16.98 7.50 5.73
N LEU A 17 15.67 7.30 5.75
CA LEU A 17 14.84 7.27 4.53
C LEU A 17 14.86 8.62 3.79
N LYS A 18 14.80 9.74 4.53
CA LYS A 18 14.95 11.08 3.93
C LYS A 18 16.29 11.24 3.23
N GLN A 19 17.37 10.81 3.86
CA GLN A 19 18.70 10.85 3.25
C GLN A 19 18.81 9.96 2.01
N GLN A 20 18.30 8.72 2.10
CA GLN A 20 18.34 7.72 1.01
C GLN A 20 17.60 8.19 -0.23
N TYR A 21 16.45 8.84 -0.06
CA TYR A 21 15.63 9.36 -1.17
C TYR A 21 15.86 10.85 -1.48
N GLY A 22 16.84 11.51 -0.84
CA GLY A 22 17.16 12.91 -1.09
C GLY A 22 16.04 13.89 -0.75
N LEU A 23 15.25 13.59 0.28
CA LEU A 23 14.09 14.37 0.72
C LEU A 23 14.49 15.48 1.67
N ASN A 24 13.68 16.54 1.69
CA ASN A 24 13.85 17.64 2.63
C ASN A 24 13.42 17.26 4.06
N GLU A 25 13.77 18.09 5.03
CA GLU A 25 13.44 17.86 6.44
C GLU A 25 11.92 17.88 6.71
N THR A 26 11.14 18.57 5.89
CA THR A 26 9.67 18.66 6.01
C THR A 26 8.93 17.44 5.46
N ALA A 27 9.61 16.51 4.80
CA ALA A 27 8.98 15.31 4.28
C ALA A 27 8.39 14.47 5.43
N ASN A 28 7.16 14.02 5.26
CA ASN A 28 6.49 13.10 6.18
C ASN A 28 6.50 11.67 5.61
N GLU A 29 5.95 10.73 6.35
CA GLU A 29 5.90 9.31 6.01
C GLU A 29 5.18 9.07 4.67
N VAL A 30 4.14 9.85 4.39
CA VAL A 30 3.40 9.81 3.12
C VAL A 30 4.32 10.14 1.93
N ILE A 31 5.11 11.21 2.04
CA ILE A 31 6.06 11.61 0.99
C ILE A 31 7.14 10.54 0.81
N ILE A 32 7.64 9.96 1.91
CA ILE A 32 8.65 8.89 1.87
C ILE A 32 8.14 7.68 1.08
N VAL A 33 6.92 7.21 1.34
CA VAL A 33 6.33 6.07 0.63
C VAL A 33 6.15 6.36 -0.85
N ILE A 34 5.66 7.56 -1.20
CA ILE A 34 5.48 7.96 -2.60
C ILE A 34 6.82 7.95 -3.33
N GLU A 35 7.87 8.52 -2.74
CA GLU A 35 9.18 8.62 -3.38
C GLU A 35 9.92 7.27 -3.42
N ALA A 36 9.75 6.40 -2.41
CA ALA A 36 10.24 5.02 -2.43
C ALA A 36 9.61 4.23 -3.60
N TYR A 37 8.27 4.28 -3.71
CA TYR A 37 7.52 3.61 -4.78
C TYR A 37 7.92 4.13 -6.16
N ARG A 38 7.98 5.46 -6.35
CA ARG A 38 8.35 6.09 -7.63
C ARG A 38 9.77 5.71 -8.04
N THR A 39 10.71 5.75 -7.09
CA THR A 39 12.12 5.39 -7.34
C THR A 39 12.24 3.96 -7.85
N LEU A 40 11.50 3.01 -7.26
CA LEU A 40 11.54 1.61 -7.68
C LEU A 40 10.86 1.42 -9.04
N ARG A 41 9.67 2.01 -9.25
CA ARG A 41 8.98 1.97 -10.54
C ARG A 41 9.86 2.48 -11.69
N ASP A 42 10.55 3.59 -11.48
CA ASP A 42 11.33 4.27 -12.53
C ASP A 42 12.69 3.59 -12.79
N ARG A 43 13.21 2.77 -11.85
CA ARG A 43 14.52 2.11 -11.95
C ARG A 43 14.50 0.70 -12.57
N GLY A 44 13.33 0.15 -12.89
CA GLY A 44 13.19 -1.18 -13.50
C GLY A 44 12.19 -2.08 -12.77
N PRO A 45 11.98 -3.34 -13.22
CA PRO A 45 11.05 -4.25 -12.55
C PRO A 45 11.63 -4.70 -11.22
N TYR A 46 11.19 -4.07 -10.12
CA TYR A 46 11.45 -4.52 -8.76
C TYR A 46 10.21 -5.20 -8.19
N PRO A 47 10.39 -6.23 -7.36
CA PRO A 47 9.27 -6.84 -6.70
C PRO A 47 8.70 -5.85 -5.65
N PRO A 48 7.37 -5.82 -5.44
CA PRO A 48 6.71 -4.77 -4.64
C PRO A 48 7.17 -4.69 -3.17
N ASP A 49 7.70 -5.78 -2.62
CA ASP A 49 8.29 -5.86 -1.28
C ASP A 49 9.48 -4.91 -1.09
N GLN A 50 10.21 -4.56 -2.16
CA GLN A 50 11.33 -3.62 -2.06
C GLN A 50 10.90 -2.22 -1.60
N VAL A 51 9.64 -1.82 -1.86
CA VAL A 51 9.12 -0.50 -1.44
C VAL A 51 9.10 -0.38 0.07
N VAL A 52 8.83 -1.49 0.76
CA VAL A 52 8.60 -1.52 2.21
C VAL A 52 9.76 -2.14 2.99
N LYS A 53 10.70 -2.80 2.31
CA LYS A 53 11.83 -3.51 2.92
C LYS A 53 12.70 -2.63 3.82
N ASP A 54 12.98 -1.40 3.39
CA ASP A 54 13.83 -0.47 4.14
C ASP A 54 13.03 0.37 5.15
N ILE A 55 11.69 0.23 5.21
CA ILE A 55 10.84 0.99 6.13
C ILE A 55 10.74 0.22 7.45
N HIS A 56 11.26 0.80 8.52
CA HIS A 56 11.18 0.21 9.85
C HIS A 56 10.04 0.83 10.66
N GLY A 57 9.35 0.00 11.42
CA GLY A 57 8.22 0.40 12.27
C GLY A 57 6.89 -0.09 11.72
N LYS A 58 5.79 0.49 12.21
CA LYS A 58 4.45 -0.03 11.97
C LYS A 58 3.68 0.81 10.97
N PHE A 59 3.22 0.19 9.89
CA PHE A 59 2.54 0.93 8.84
C PHE A 59 1.55 0.11 8.02
N ALA A 60 0.60 0.86 7.48
CA ALA A 60 -0.54 0.38 6.74
C ALA A 60 -0.97 1.47 5.74
N PHE A 61 -0.87 1.20 4.44
CA PHE A 61 -1.23 2.17 3.41
C PHE A 61 -1.70 1.54 2.10
N VAL A 62 -2.41 2.36 1.31
CA VAL A 62 -2.87 2.08 -0.05
C VAL A 62 -2.34 3.17 -0.97
N LEU A 63 -1.58 2.78 -1.99
CA LEU A 63 -1.04 3.66 -3.02
C LEU A 63 -1.70 3.31 -4.36
N TYR A 64 -2.27 4.29 -5.03
CA TYR A 64 -2.72 4.15 -6.41
C TYR A 64 -1.86 5.02 -7.32
N ASP A 65 -1.22 4.39 -8.30
CA ASP A 65 -0.46 5.08 -9.34
C ASP A 65 -1.25 5.10 -10.65
N SER A 66 -1.72 6.29 -11.02
CA SER A 66 -2.48 6.47 -12.26
C SER A 66 -1.64 6.28 -13.52
N ALA A 67 -0.31 6.39 -13.43
CA ALA A 67 0.59 6.26 -14.57
C ALA A 67 0.74 4.79 -14.98
N SER A 68 0.92 3.90 -14.00
CA SER A 68 0.99 2.45 -14.21
C SER A 68 -0.37 1.74 -14.10
N LYS A 69 -1.44 2.45 -13.70
CA LYS A 69 -2.76 1.88 -13.38
C LYS A 69 -2.65 0.73 -12.37
N SER A 70 -1.79 0.93 -11.36
CA SER A 70 -1.52 -0.06 -10.34
C SER A 70 -1.89 0.45 -8.94
N THR A 71 -2.34 -0.48 -8.10
CA THR A 71 -2.63 -0.27 -6.69
C THR A 71 -1.66 -1.13 -5.87
N PHE A 72 -0.92 -0.50 -4.98
CA PHE A 72 0.00 -1.14 -4.05
C PHE A 72 -0.52 -1.00 -2.62
N LEU A 73 -0.66 -2.11 -1.93
CA LEU A 73 -1.18 -2.17 -0.57
C LEU A 73 -0.17 -2.88 0.33
N ALA A 74 0.11 -2.27 1.48
CA ALA A 74 1.04 -2.80 2.46
C ALA A 74 0.47 -2.72 3.87
N ASP A 75 0.43 -3.85 4.57
CA ASP A 75 0.25 -3.97 6.02
C ASP A 75 1.14 -5.13 6.51
N VAL A 76 2.37 -4.79 6.91
CA VAL A 76 3.39 -5.79 7.29
C VAL A 76 3.10 -6.38 8.65
N ASP A 77 2.55 -5.61 9.60
CA ASP A 77 2.24 -6.08 10.95
C ASP A 77 0.85 -6.73 11.08
N GLY A 78 0.00 -6.62 10.05
CA GLY A 78 -1.42 -6.97 10.16
C GLY A 78 -2.13 -6.17 11.26
N SER A 79 -1.65 -4.94 11.51
CA SER A 79 -2.01 -4.16 12.70
C SER A 79 -3.27 -3.34 12.52
N VAL A 80 -3.70 -3.16 11.26
CA VAL A 80 -4.94 -2.47 10.90
C VAL A 80 -5.94 -3.53 10.43
N PRO A 81 -7.17 -3.55 10.97
CA PRO A 81 -8.20 -4.48 10.50
C PRO A 81 -8.71 -4.02 9.14
N PHE A 82 -7.94 -4.25 8.08
CA PHE A 82 -8.38 -3.92 6.73
C PHE A 82 -9.42 -4.90 6.22
N PHE A 83 -10.40 -4.37 5.51
CA PHE A 83 -11.41 -5.09 4.78
C PHE A 83 -11.39 -4.63 3.33
N TRP A 84 -11.60 -5.57 2.43
CA TRP A 84 -11.67 -5.31 1.01
C TRP A 84 -12.90 -5.99 0.42
N GLY A 85 -13.40 -5.44 -0.67
CA GLY A 85 -14.52 -6.02 -1.39
C GLY A 85 -14.67 -5.41 -2.76
N THR A 86 -15.66 -5.91 -3.49
CA THR A 86 -16.04 -5.36 -4.79
C THR A 86 -17.48 -4.92 -4.75
N ASP A 87 -17.76 -3.68 -5.15
CA ASP A 87 -19.13 -3.20 -5.31
C ASP A 87 -19.84 -3.89 -6.50
N SER A 88 -21.11 -3.56 -6.73
CA SER A 88 -21.90 -4.13 -7.83
C SER A 88 -21.39 -3.74 -9.22
N GLU A 89 -20.55 -2.72 -9.33
CA GLU A 89 -19.99 -2.20 -10.59
C GLU A 89 -18.59 -2.75 -10.87
N GLY A 90 -18.01 -3.52 -9.96
CA GLY A 90 -16.66 -4.08 -10.11
C GLY A 90 -15.55 -3.21 -9.51
N HIS A 91 -15.88 -2.15 -8.77
CA HIS A 91 -14.88 -1.30 -8.14
C HIS A 91 -14.36 -1.91 -6.84
N LEU A 92 -13.04 -1.82 -6.65
CA LEU A 92 -12.39 -2.21 -5.40
C LEU A 92 -12.73 -1.21 -4.30
N VAL A 93 -13.29 -1.70 -3.20
CA VAL A 93 -13.55 -0.93 -1.98
C VAL A 93 -12.60 -1.41 -0.89
N LEU A 94 -11.96 -0.46 -0.19
CA LEU A 94 -11.01 -0.72 0.89
C LEU A 94 -11.38 0.17 2.08
N SER A 95 -11.43 -0.40 3.28
CA SER A 95 -11.64 0.34 4.53
C SER A 95 -11.12 -0.44 5.73
N ASP A 96 -10.73 0.27 6.78
CA ASP A 96 -10.47 -0.26 8.11
C ASP A 96 -11.76 -0.48 8.94
N ASP A 97 -12.92 -0.09 8.39
CA ASP A 97 -14.24 -0.34 8.95
C ASP A 97 -15.00 -1.39 8.12
N ALA A 98 -15.27 -2.54 8.74
CA ALA A 98 -15.99 -3.63 8.12
C ALA A 98 -17.41 -3.25 7.68
N ASP A 99 -18.07 -2.33 8.39
CA ASP A 99 -19.45 -1.99 8.11
C ASP A 99 -19.56 -1.09 6.88
N ILE A 100 -18.55 -0.24 6.62
CA ILE A 100 -18.43 0.53 5.37
C ILE A 100 -18.32 -0.43 4.18
N VAL A 101 -17.45 -1.43 4.26
CA VAL A 101 -17.26 -2.38 3.15
C VAL A 101 -18.49 -3.28 2.97
N LYS A 102 -19.13 -3.73 4.04
CA LYS A 102 -20.39 -4.49 3.96
C LYS A 102 -21.50 -3.70 3.27
N GLN A 103 -21.64 -2.41 3.60
CA GLN A 103 -22.65 -1.55 2.98
C GLN A 103 -22.41 -1.37 1.48
N GLY A 104 -21.16 -1.21 1.05
CA GLY A 104 -20.82 -1.01 -0.36
C GLY A 104 -20.75 -2.30 -1.20
N CYS A 105 -20.28 -3.41 -0.61
CA CYS A 105 -19.97 -4.65 -1.34
C CYS A 105 -20.93 -5.81 -1.05
N GLY A 106 -21.86 -5.65 -0.10
CA GLY A 106 -22.81 -6.68 0.29
C GLY A 106 -22.11 -7.93 0.82
N LYS A 107 -22.20 -9.05 0.09
CA LYS A 107 -21.56 -10.33 0.45
C LYS A 107 -20.16 -10.50 -0.14
N SER A 108 -19.74 -9.62 -1.05
CA SER A 108 -18.47 -9.71 -1.77
C SER A 108 -17.37 -8.95 -1.03
N PHE A 109 -17.10 -9.33 0.22
CA PHE A 109 -16.03 -8.73 1.02
C PHE A 109 -15.29 -9.79 1.85
N ALA A 110 -14.05 -9.49 2.22
CA ALA A 110 -13.25 -10.31 3.11
C ALA A 110 -12.33 -9.44 3.97
N PRO A 111 -11.92 -9.92 5.15
CA PRO A 111 -10.79 -9.33 5.85
C PRO A 111 -9.53 -9.47 4.98
N PHE A 112 -8.67 -8.46 5.03
CA PHE A 112 -7.36 -8.52 4.39
C PHE A 112 -6.46 -9.51 5.14
N PRO A 113 -5.70 -10.38 4.45
CA PRO A 113 -4.79 -11.29 5.12
C PRO A 113 -3.73 -10.50 5.90
N LYS A 114 -3.35 -10.99 7.09
CA LYS A 114 -2.26 -10.39 7.87
C LYS A 114 -0.92 -10.65 7.18
N GLU A 115 0.03 -9.73 7.36
CA GLU A 115 1.40 -9.83 6.82
C GLU A 115 1.42 -10.01 5.29
N PHE A 116 0.59 -9.22 4.60
CA PHE A 116 0.32 -9.42 3.17
C PHE A 116 0.64 -8.17 2.37
N LEU A 117 1.34 -8.35 1.24
CA LEU A 117 1.53 -7.32 0.24
C LEU A 117 0.69 -7.65 -1.00
N MET A 118 -0.12 -6.69 -1.42
CA MET A 118 -0.87 -6.80 -2.66
C MET A 118 -0.40 -5.75 -3.64
N SER A 119 -0.03 -6.19 -4.85
CA SER A 119 0.23 -5.30 -5.97
C SER A 119 -0.69 -5.66 -7.12
N TYR A 120 -1.74 -4.87 -7.30
CA TYR A 120 -2.71 -5.06 -8.37
C TYR A 120 -2.38 -4.14 -9.55
N CYS A 121 -2.30 -4.67 -10.77
CA CYS A 121 -2.19 -3.86 -11.99
C CYS A 121 -3.23 -4.32 -13.02
N VAL A 122 -4.04 -3.38 -13.51
CA VAL A 122 -5.16 -3.65 -14.43
C VAL A 122 -4.68 -4.30 -15.74
N GLY A 123 -3.43 -4.08 -16.16
CA GLY A 123 -2.88 -4.59 -17.43
C GLY A 123 -2.00 -5.84 -17.34
N CYS A 124 -1.50 -6.21 -16.16
CA CYS A 124 -0.57 -7.34 -15.99
C CYS A 124 -1.14 -8.50 -15.17
N GLY A 125 -2.36 -8.35 -14.62
CA GLY A 125 -2.93 -9.27 -13.64
C GLY A 125 -2.61 -8.84 -12.21
N ALA A 126 -3.37 -9.37 -11.25
CA ALA A 126 -3.13 -9.15 -9.83
C ALA A 126 -1.91 -9.95 -9.38
N PHE A 127 -0.88 -9.27 -8.83
CA PHE A 127 0.24 -9.94 -8.18
C PHE A 127 0.01 -9.93 -6.67
N TYR A 128 -0.10 -11.13 -6.13
CA TYR A 128 -0.21 -11.36 -4.69
C TYR A 128 1.17 -11.82 -4.21
N HIS A 129 1.76 -11.06 -3.29
CA HIS A 129 2.99 -11.49 -2.64
C HIS A 129 2.71 -11.66 -1.15
N LEU A 130 2.59 -12.92 -0.74
CA LEU A 130 2.57 -13.25 0.68
C LEU A 130 4.00 -13.05 1.20
N LEU A 131 4.20 -12.04 2.05
CA LEU A 131 5.42 -11.96 2.84
C LEU A 131 5.32 -13.07 3.89
N VAL A 132 5.87 -14.24 3.59
CA VAL A 132 6.12 -15.22 4.64
C VAL A 132 7.45 -14.80 5.27
N ALA A 133 7.36 -14.09 6.40
CA ALA A 133 8.50 -13.88 7.29
C ALA A 133 8.84 -15.17 8.04
#